data_AF-A0A7Y0J9N3-F1
#
_entry.id   AF-A0A7Y0J9N3-F1
#
_cell.length_a   1.000
_cell.length_b   1.000
_cell.length_c   1.000
_cell.angle_alpha   90.00
_cell.angle_beta   90.00
_cell.angle_gamma   90.00
#
_symmetry.space_group_name_H-M   'P 1'
#
loop_
_entity.id
_entity.type
_entity.pdbx_description
1 polymer ?
#
loop_
_entity_poly.entity_id
_entity_poly.type
_entity_poly.pdbx_seq_one_letter_code
_entity_poly.pdbx_strand_id
1 'polypeptide(L)'
;MRTTVRTGLVAVAATALACATTATATAAPRAPQAYIQRCTDLGNGDLCIDVTGRVGQTGRIGVGYWKRAGDAVHVRLGWQNTTGGGANFSRTVHGPLTPGMNTGTETWTTYLAAGCVYPLIEVVGQGTLKGKEVCVPA
;
A
#
# COMPACT_ATOMS: atom_id res chain seq x y z
N MET A 1 -25.14 14.13 -89.18
CA MET A 1 -25.02 15.60 -89.03
C MET A 1 -25.63 16.02 -87.71
N ARG A 2 -24.94 16.92 -87.00
CA ARG A 2 -25.34 17.71 -85.80
C ARG A 2 -25.23 17.07 -84.41
N THR A 3 -24.04 17.28 -83.86
CA THR A 3 -23.63 17.50 -82.46
C THR A 3 -24.60 18.38 -81.67
N THR A 4 -24.75 18.17 -80.35
CA THR A 4 -24.56 19.19 -79.29
C THR A 4 -24.48 18.51 -77.91
N VAL A 5 -23.46 18.89 -77.14
CA VAL A 5 -23.10 18.46 -75.78
C VAL A 5 -23.92 19.23 -74.74
N ARG A 6 -24.20 18.64 -73.56
CA ARG A 6 -24.26 19.42 -72.32
C ARG A 6 -23.87 18.61 -71.08
N THR A 7 -22.90 19.20 -70.40
CA THR A 7 -22.11 18.80 -69.24
C THR A 7 -22.93 18.82 -67.93
N GLY A 8 -22.67 17.89 -67.02
CA GLY A 8 -23.17 17.92 -65.64
C GLY A 8 -22.17 17.26 -64.68
N LEU A 9 -21.52 18.09 -63.85
CA LEU A 9 -20.57 17.72 -62.79
C LEU A 9 -21.21 16.89 -61.68
N VAL A 10 -20.45 15.97 -61.06
CA VAL A 10 -20.55 15.70 -59.61
C VAL A 10 -19.15 15.44 -59.01
N ALA A 11 -18.97 15.97 -57.80
CA ALA A 11 -17.77 16.32 -57.04
C ALA A 11 -16.83 15.17 -56.61
N VAL A 12 -15.54 15.51 -56.55
CA VAL A 12 -14.47 14.78 -55.86
C VAL A 12 -14.53 15.13 -54.37
N ALA A 13 -14.78 14.16 -53.49
CA ALA A 13 -14.62 14.31 -52.05
C ALA A 13 -13.32 13.63 -51.61
N ALA A 14 -12.26 14.42 -51.45
CA ALA A 14 -11.00 13.98 -50.87
C ALA A 14 -11.10 14.03 -49.34
N THR A 15 -11.28 12.88 -48.70
CA THR A 15 -11.15 12.74 -47.24
C THR A 15 -9.68 12.77 -46.85
N ALA A 16 -9.21 13.92 -46.35
CA ALA A 16 -7.90 14.04 -45.71
C ALA A 16 -7.95 13.37 -44.33
N LEU A 17 -7.30 12.20 -44.20
CA LEU A 17 -7.05 11.57 -42.90
C LEU A 17 -5.99 12.40 -42.15
N ALA A 18 -6.45 13.20 -41.18
CA ALA A 18 -5.55 13.81 -40.20
C ALA A 18 -5.04 12.72 -39.24
N CYS A 19 -3.76 12.36 -39.38
CA CYS A 19 -3.06 11.49 -38.43
C CYS A 19 -2.93 12.22 -37.08
N ALA A 20 -3.80 11.89 -36.12
CA ALA A 20 -3.63 12.30 -34.73
C ALA A 20 -2.46 11.52 -34.12
N THR A 21 -1.31 12.16 -33.97
CA THR A 21 -0.19 11.62 -33.19
C THR A 21 -0.54 11.71 -31.70
N THR A 22 -1.02 10.60 -31.15
CA THR A 22 -1.16 10.43 -29.70
C THR A 22 0.23 10.36 -29.08
N ALA A 23 0.72 11.49 -28.55
CA ALA A 23 1.90 11.51 -27.70
C ALA A 23 1.61 10.70 -26.43
N THR A 24 2.12 9.47 -26.36
CA THR A 24 2.11 8.67 -25.14
C THR A 24 3.10 9.28 -24.16
N ALA A 25 2.58 10.06 -23.21
CA ALA A 25 3.35 10.49 -22.04
C ALA A 25 3.81 9.22 -21.29
N THR A 26 5.05 8.82 -21.53
CA THR A 26 5.66 7.71 -20.82
C THR A 26 5.97 8.20 -19.41
N ALA A 27 5.12 7.83 -18.45
CA ALA A 27 5.39 8.06 -17.04
C ALA A 27 6.72 7.39 -16.68
N ALA A 28 7.70 8.19 -16.25
CA ALA A 28 8.98 7.66 -15.83
C ALA A 28 8.77 6.63 -14.69
N PRO A 29 9.46 5.47 -14.72
CA PRO A 29 9.34 4.49 -13.66
C PRO A 29 9.77 5.12 -12.33
N ARG A 30 8.85 5.13 -11.36
CA ARG A 30 9.14 5.59 -10.00
C ARG A 30 10.23 4.69 -9.42
N ALA A 31 11.34 5.28 -8.99
CA ALA A 31 12.40 4.54 -8.33
C ALA A 31 11.82 3.68 -7.19
N PRO A 32 12.26 2.41 -7.04
CA PRO A 32 11.75 1.54 -6.00
C PRO A 32 11.96 2.19 -4.63
N GLN A 33 10.86 2.41 -3.90
CA GLN A 33 10.93 2.85 -2.51
C GLN A 33 11.51 1.70 -1.68
N ALA A 34 12.42 2.02 -0.75
CA ALA A 34 13.01 0.99 0.10
C ALA A 34 11.91 0.32 0.94
N TYR A 35 11.92 -1.01 0.96
CA TYR A 35 10.92 -1.85 1.62
C TYR A 35 11.63 -2.85 2.53
N ILE A 36 11.14 -2.99 3.76
CA ILE A 36 11.62 -3.99 4.72
C ILE A 36 10.44 -4.56 5.51
N GLN A 37 10.47 -5.86 5.79
CA GLN A 37 9.44 -6.54 6.59
C GLN A 37 10.06 -7.48 7.62
N ARG A 38 9.42 -7.61 8.77
CA ARG A 38 9.75 -8.61 9.79
C ARG A 38 8.50 -9.16 10.43
N CYS A 39 8.50 -10.46 10.70
CA CYS A 39 7.44 -11.16 11.42
C CYS A 39 7.95 -11.77 12.71
N THR A 40 7.07 -11.86 13.69
CA THR A 40 7.28 -12.49 14.99
C THR A 40 6.22 -13.53 15.21
N ASP A 41 6.64 -14.76 15.43
CA ASP A 41 5.75 -15.83 15.85
C ASP A 41 5.37 -15.61 17.33
N LEU A 42 4.07 -15.50 17.59
CA LEU A 42 3.49 -15.36 18.94
C LEU A 42 2.86 -16.69 19.43
N GLY A 43 3.15 -17.81 18.76
CA GLY A 43 2.59 -19.13 19.01
C GLY A 43 1.21 -19.33 18.37
N ASN A 44 0.26 -18.44 18.67
CA ASN A 44 -1.12 -18.51 18.15
C ASN A 44 -1.32 -17.73 16.85
N GLY A 45 -0.30 -17.05 16.35
CA GLY A 45 -0.33 -16.24 15.13
C GLY A 45 0.98 -15.49 14.90
N ASP A 46 1.12 -14.89 13.72
CA ASP A 46 2.26 -14.05 13.39
C ASP A 46 1.90 -12.56 13.51
N LEU A 47 2.75 -11.80 14.20
CA LEU A 47 2.72 -10.35 14.18
C LEU A 47 3.85 -9.83 13.27
N CYS A 48 3.48 -9.16 12.18
CA CYS A 48 4.44 -8.57 11.26
C CYS A 48 4.38 -7.05 11.24
N ILE A 49 5.52 -6.44 10.92
CA ILE A 49 5.68 -5.03 10.57
C ILE A 49 6.33 -4.93 9.19
N ASP A 50 5.89 -3.98 8.39
CA ASP A 50 6.55 -3.55 7.17
C ASP A 50 6.78 -2.04 7.17
N VAL A 51 7.87 -1.59 6.56
CA VAL A 51 8.19 -0.18 6.37
C VAL A 51 8.53 0.05 4.91
N THR A 52 7.89 1.07 4.34
CA THR A 52 8.17 1.56 2.98
C THR A 52 8.55 3.02 3.03
N GLY A 53 9.74 3.38 2.55
CA GLY A 53 10.25 4.75 2.55
C GLY A 53 11.69 4.84 3.07
N ARG A 54 12.15 6.05 3.35
CA ARG A 54 13.51 6.33 3.83
C ARG A 54 13.49 7.22 5.06
N VAL A 55 14.56 7.14 5.85
CA VAL A 55 14.81 8.08 6.95
C VAL A 55 14.71 9.51 6.45
N GLY A 56 14.03 10.36 7.21
CA GLY A 56 13.88 11.77 6.89
C GLY A 56 12.74 12.10 5.93
N GLN A 57 11.95 11.12 5.51
CA GLN A 57 10.85 11.30 4.56
C GLN A 57 9.53 10.76 5.13
N THR A 58 8.41 11.24 4.54
CA THR A 58 7.12 10.57 4.74
C THR A 58 7.15 9.21 4.06
N GLY A 59 6.86 8.16 4.83
CA GLY A 59 6.73 6.80 4.35
C GLY A 59 5.49 6.12 4.93
N ARG A 60 5.46 4.80 4.83
CA ARG A 60 4.38 3.96 5.33
C ARG A 60 4.91 2.93 6.30
N ILE A 61 4.22 2.74 7.40
CA ILE A 61 4.41 1.62 8.32
C ILE A 61 3.14 0.77 8.24
N GLY A 62 3.28 -0.52 7.96
CA GLY A 62 2.20 -1.49 8.04
C GLY A 62 2.41 -2.42 9.23
N VAL A 63 1.33 -2.77 9.93
CA VAL A 63 1.35 -3.80 10.97
C VAL A 63 0.22 -4.76 10.70
N GLY A 64 0.50 -6.05 10.77
CA GLY A 64 -0.48 -7.09 10.54
C GLY A 64 -0.36 -8.22 11.55
N TYR A 65 -1.50 -8.79 11.92
CA TYR A 65 -1.59 -9.99 12.72
C TYR A 65 -2.40 -11.07 11.99
N TRP A 66 -1.76 -12.21 11.75
CA TRP A 66 -2.38 -13.38 11.14
C TRP A 66 -2.49 -14.48 12.17
N LYS A 67 -3.71 -14.68 12.66
CA LYS A 67 -3.99 -15.76 13.60
C LYS A 67 -3.83 -17.11 12.91
N ARG A 68 -3.17 -18.05 13.59
CA ARG A 68 -2.95 -19.43 13.12
C ARG A 68 -3.72 -20.46 13.95
N ALA A 69 -3.93 -20.22 15.25
CA ALA A 69 -4.57 -21.18 16.15
C ALA A 69 -5.26 -20.50 17.36
N GLY A 70 -6.03 -21.29 18.12
CA GLY A 70 -6.74 -20.88 19.35
C GLY A 70 -8.04 -20.11 19.11
N ASP A 71 -8.66 -19.66 20.20
CA ASP A 71 -9.96 -18.99 20.20
C ASP A 71 -9.94 -17.62 19.51
N ALA A 72 -11.09 -17.19 18.99
CA ALA A 72 -11.22 -15.92 18.31
C ALA A 72 -10.85 -14.73 19.22
N VAL A 73 -10.15 -13.73 18.68
CA VAL A 73 -9.65 -12.57 19.45
C VAL A 73 -10.01 -11.24 18.81
N HIS A 74 -10.28 -10.23 19.63
CA HIS A 74 -10.30 -8.83 19.19
C HIS A 74 -8.96 -8.19 19.51
N VAL A 75 -8.39 -7.44 18.55
CA VAL A 75 -7.04 -6.89 18.68
C VAL A 75 -6.99 -5.45 18.22
N ARG A 76 -6.13 -4.65 18.84
CA ARG A 76 -5.75 -3.32 18.38
C ARG A 76 -4.28 -3.34 17.99
N LEU A 77 -4.00 -3.01 16.74
CA LEU A 77 -2.65 -3.03 16.19
C LEU A 77 -1.97 -1.69 16.41
N GLY A 78 -0.65 -1.68 16.51
CA GLY A 78 0.10 -0.44 16.65
C GLY A 78 1.57 -0.60 16.32
N TRP A 79 2.32 0.48 16.40
CA TRP A 79 3.76 0.47 16.28
C TRP A 79 4.40 1.51 17.19
N GLN A 80 5.69 1.35 17.48
CA GLN A 80 6.44 2.32 18.27
C GLN A 80 7.90 2.37 17.80
N ASN A 81 8.50 3.56 17.90
CA ASN A 81 9.90 3.78 17.59
C ASN A 81 10.79 3.38 18.77
N THR A 82 11.95 2.79 18.50
CA THR A 82 12.95 2.43 19.53
C THR A 82 13.66 3.63 20.13
N THR A 83 13.70 4.76 19.43
CA THR A 83 14.35 6.00 19.87
C THR A 83 13.51 6.84 20.84
N GLY A 84 12.27 6.42 21.13
CA GLY A 84 11.37 7.07 22.08
C GLY A 84 9.99 7.38 21.50
N GLY A 85 9.16 8.06 22.29
CA GLY A 85 7.77 8.39 21.96
C GLY A 85 6.75 7.35 22.43
N GLY A 86 5.46 7.70 22.36
CA GLY A 86 4.36 6.82 22.74
C GLY A 86 4.05 5.76 21.66
N ALA A 87 3.35 4.71 22.08
CA ALA A 87 2.81 3.71 21.16
C ALA A 87 1.72 4.33 20.27
N ASN A 88 1.82 4.09 18.96
CA ASN A 88 0.85 4.53 17.95
C ASN A 88 -0.11 3.38 17.66
N PHE A 89 -1.14 3.23 18.49
CA PHE A 89 -2.20 2.25 18.27
C PHE A 89 -3.21 2.74 17.22
N SER A 90 -3.77 1.80 16.46
CA SER A 90 -4.92 2.02 15.60
C SER A 90 -6.09 2.53 16.43
N ARG A 91 -6.95 3.35 15.81
CA ARG A 91 -8.24 3.69 16.42
C ARG A 91 -9.25 2.54 16.29
N THR A 92 -8.96 1.59 15.40
CA THR A 92 -9.79 0.44 15.09
C THR A 92 -9.41 -0.73 15.98
N VAL A 93 -10.42 -1.40 16.52
CA VAL A 93 -10.28 -2.75 17.07
C VAL A 93 -10.67 -3.72 15.96
N HIS A 94 -9.75 -4.59 15.57
CA HIS A 94 -9.97 -5.63 14.56
C HIS A 94 -10.55 -6.87 15.21
N GLY A 95 -11.47 -7.53 14.51
CA GLY A 95 -11.96 -8.85 14.87
C GLY A 95 -13.47 -8.96 15.05
N PRO A 96 -13.94 -10.14 15.49
CA PRO A 96 -13.13 -11.24 15.99
C PRO A 96 -12.28 -11.88 14.89
N LEU A 97 -10.97 -12.01 15.14
CA LEU A 97 -10.02 -12.65 14.23
C LEU A 97 -9.99 -14.15 14.51
N THR A 98 -10.26 -14.95 13.48
CA THR A 98 -10.14 -16.41 13.48
C THR A 98 -8.97 -16.86 12.58
N PRO A 99 -8.47 -18.10 12.74
CA PRO A 99 -7.40 -18.60 11.88
C PRO A 99 -7.70 -18.47 10.39
N GLY A 100 -6.73 -17.99 9.62
CA GLY A 100 -6.84 -17.80 8.17
C GLY A 100 -7.39 -16.44 7.72
N MET A 101 -7.86 -15.58 8.63
CA MET A 101 -8.25 -14.21 8.30
C MET A 101 -7.03 -13.29 8.07
N ASN A 102 -7.23 -12.26 7.25
CA ASN A 102 -6.24 -11.21 6.95
C ASN A 102 -6.74 -9.79 7.30
N THR A 103 -7.84 -9.67 8.03
CA THR A 103 -8.49 -8.39 8.41
C THR A 103 -7.82 -7.71 9.60
N GLY A 104 -6.89 -8.39 10.27
CA GLY A 104 -6.03 -7.81 11.30
C GLY A 104 -4.84 -7.09 10.66
N THR A 105 -5.07 -6.04 9.88
CA THR A 105 -4.01 -5.22 9.28
C THR A 105 -4.30 -3.73 9.42
N GLU A 106 -3.27 -2.93 9.63
CA GLU A 106 -3.36 -1.48 9.74
C GLU A 106 -2.14 -0.82 9.09
N THR A 107 -2.31 0.37 8.55
CA THR A 107 -1.22 1.14 7.94
C THR A 107 -1.24 2.59 8.36
N TRP A 108 -0.06 3.16 8.60
CA TRP A 108 0.13 4.57 8.91
C TRP A 108 1.03 5.22 7.88
N THR A 109 0.58 6.34 7.32
CA THR A 109 1.44 7.27 6.57
C THR A 109 2.02 8.27 7.57
N THR A 110 3.35 8.24 7.76
CA THR A 110 4.01 9.04 8.80
C THR A 110 5.44 9.40 8.41
N TYR A 111 6.03 10.36 9.13
CA TYR A 111 7.44 10.68 9.01
C TYR A 111 8.30 9.55 9.58
N LEU A 112 9.24 9.06 8.78
CA LEU A 112 10.16 8.00 9.18
C LEU A 112 11.42 8.60 9.79
N ALA A 113 11.48 8.62 11.12
CA ALA A 113 12.69 9.00 11.84
C ALA A 113 13.78 7.91 11.74
N ALA A 114 15.03 8.31 11.96
CA ALA A 114 16.13 7.36 12.08
C ALA A 114 15.88 6.37 13.24
N GLY A 115 16.37 5.15 13.10
CA GLY A 115 16.22 4.09 14.09
C GLY A 115 15.32 2.96 13.62
N CYS A 116 14.75 2.23 14.57
CA CYS A 116 13.95 1.04 14.29
C CYS A 116 12.54 1.22 14.85
N VAL A 117 11.59 0.49 14.26
CA VAL A 117 10.20 0.45 14.69
C VAL A 117 9.81 -1.00 14.91
N TYR A 118 8.99 -1.25 15.94
CA TYR A 118 8.45 -2.57 16.22
C TYR A 118 6.92 -2.55 16.20
N PRO A 119 6.31 -3.68 15.80
CA PRO A 119 4.87 -3.82 15.87
C PRO A 119 4.44 -4.09 17.31
N LEU A 120 3.23 -3.63 17.60
CA LEU A 120 2.50 -3.88 18.83
C LEU A 120 1.17 -4.52 18.47
N ILE A 121 0.73 -5.43 19.34
CA ILE A 121 -0.61 -5.97 19.32
C ILE A 121 -1.17 -5.92 20.73
N GLU A 122 -2.26 -5.20 20.92
CA GLU A 122 -3.06 -5.30 22.13
C GLU A 122 -4.17 -6.30 21.86
N VAL A 123 -4.18 -7.39 22.62
CA VAL A 123 -5.32 -8.31 22.61
C VAL A 123 -6.29 -7.84 23.69
N VAL A 124 -7.51 -7.51 23.29
CA VAL A 124 -8.51 -6.89 24.17
C VAL A 124 -8.75 -7.77 25.39
N GLY A 125 -8.51 -7.22 26.59
CA GLY A 125 -8.65 -7.93 27.85
C GLY A 125 -7.46 -8.82 28.26
N GLN A 126 -6.41 -8.92 27.43
CA GLN A 126 -5.21 -9.74 27.72
C GLN A 126 -3.90 -8.94 27.77
N GLY A 127 -3.88 -7.72 27.23
CA GLY A 127 -2.74 -6.82 27.29
C GLY A 127 -1.98 -6.71 25.96
N THR A 128 -0.79 -6.11 26.03
CA THR A 128 0.02 -5.77 24.84
C THR A 128 1.22 -6.69 24.70
N LEU A 129 1.42 -7.21 23.48
CA LEU A 129 2.61 -7.92 23.05
C LEU A 129 3.38 -7.07 22.03
N LYS A 130 4.70 -7.25 22.02
CA LYS A 130 5.63 -6.58 21.11
C LYS A 130 6.27 -7.60 20.18
N GLY A 131 6.38 -7.26 18.90
CA GLY A 131 7.15 -8.03 17.92
C GLY A 131 8.59 -7.55 17.74
N LYS A 132 9.33 -8.26 16.90
CA LYS A 132 10.66 -7.94 16.39
C LYS A 132 10.62 -6.67 15.55
N GLU A 133 11.62 -5.83 15.74
CA GLU A 133 11.75 -4.55 15.06
C GLU A 133 12.31 -4.67 13.62
N VAL A 134 12.05 -3.63 12.84
CA VAL A 134 12.71 -3.33 11.56
C VAL A 134 13.32 -1.95 11.63
N CYS A 135 14.52 -1.80 11.08
CA CYS A 135 15.17 -0.51 11.02
C CYS A 135 14.79 0.22 9.73
N VAL A 136 14.49 1.50 9.85
CA VAL A 136 14.10 2.33 8.71
C VAL A 136 15.28 2.41 7.75
N PRO A 137 15.10 2.11 6.45
CA PRO A 137 16.16 2.25 5.47
C PRO A 137 16.66 3.70 5.37
N ALA A 138 17.98 3.88 5.24
CA ALA A 138 18.60 5.18 4.98
C ALA A 138 18.39 5.66 3.53
#